data_AF-A0A5J4ZT63-F1
#
_entry.id   AF-A0A5J4ZT63-F1
#
_cell.length_a   1.000
_cell.length_b   1.000
_cell.length_c   1.000
_cell.angle_alpha   90.00
_cell.angle_beta   90.00
_cell.angle_gamma   90.00
#
_symmetry.space_group_name_H-M   'P 1'
#
loop_
_entity.id
_entity.type
_entity.pdbx_description
1 polymer ?
#
loop_
_entity_poly.entity_id
_entity_poly.type
_entity_poly.pdbx_seq_one_letter_code
_entity_poly.pdbx_strand_id
1 'polypeptide(L)'
;MDLGYLDIGYDSMVQKYAFYIKVYGRLLGAGQLLVCCLRSLARLSWIVSKILSEPIRSHKDLDKDSALYYHKAVKFYDGLSKQLVHQGHVLDLFACALDQVGVAELKIAVERTGGLVVLAESFGHSVFKDSLKRIFQSSDYDLGLSSNGIYEVNCSKNIKVQGIIGPCASLEKKGPLCSETVVGQGNTTAWKLCGLDKATTLCLLYEIVKKDIPDPIAQSANNQFYFQFLTYYQHSSGQMRLRATTLSRRWVAGPGSTQDLIAGFDQEAAAVVMARLVSFKMESEAEFDPIRWLDKSLIHLCSQFGDYQKYSPSSFSLSPRFSIFPQFMFHLRRSQFVQVFNNSPDETAYFRMILNRENVGNSVVMIQPSLISYSFHSGPEPALLDVAAIAADRILLLDSYFTIVIFHGSTIAQWRNAGYHNLPEHEVFAQLLQAPRDDADSIIKERFPVPRLVTCDQHGSQARFLLAKLNPSATYNSDAPVPGGDIIFTDDVSFEVFLDHLQRLAVQ
;
A
#
# COMPACT_ATOMS: atom_id res chain seq x y z
N MET A 1 1.76 36.74 1.53
CA MET A 1 1.17 35.51 0.96
C MET A 1 -0.29 35.80 0.75
N ASP A 2 -0.66 36.26 -0.43
CA ASP A 2 -2.08 36.46 -0.77
C ASP A 2 -2.68 35.10 -1.10
N LEU A 3 -3.46 34.58 -0.15
CA LEU A 3 -4.29 33.40 -0.31
C LEU A 3 -5.54 33.83 -1.09
N GLY A 4 -5.57 33.54 -2.39
CA GLY A 4 -6.77 33.74 -3.20
C GLY A 4 -7.89 32.82 -2.75
N TYR A 5 -9.03 33.39 -2.35
CA TYR A 5 -10.26 32.66 -2.03
C TYR A 5 -11.03 32.37 -3.33
N LEU A 6 -11.30 31.11 -3.62
CA LEU A 6 -12.38 30.74 -4.55
C LEU A 6 -13.60 30.37 -3.71
N ASP A 7 -14.53 31.31 -3.60
CA ASP A 7 -15.75 31.13 -2.81
C ASP A 7 -16.82 30.42 -3.65
N ILE A 8 -17.23 29.22 -3.21
CA ILE A 8 -18.37 28.50 -3.78
C ILE A 8 -19.49 28.54 -2.74
N GLY A 9 -20.21 29.68 -2.70
CA GLY A 9 -21.52 29.86 -2.06
C GLY A 9 -21.53 29.93 -0.52
N TYR A 10 -21.43 31.15 0.02
CA TYR A 10 -21.82 31.47 1.40
C TYR A 10 -23.34 31.61 1.54
N ASP A 11 -23.93 30.87 2.49
CA ASP A 11 -25.21 31.25 3.10
C ASP A 11 -25.09 31.17 4.63
N SER A 12 -25.40 32.29 5.28
CA SER A 12 -25.02 32.61 6.64
C SER A 12 -25.99 32.04 7.67
N MET A 13 -25.98 30.72 7.93
CA MET A 13 -26.70 30.18 9.11
C MET A 13 -26.30 28.78 9.63
N VAL A 14 -25.12 28.21 9.30
CA VAL A 14 -24.82 26.81 9.71
C VAL A 14 -23.39 26.60 10.19
N GLN A 15 -23.11 26.98 11.44
CA GLN A 15 -21.81 26.78 12.10
C GLN A 15 -21.51 25.35 12.59
N LYS A 16 -22.43 24.38 12.48
CA LYS A 16 -22.24 23.02 13.07
C LYS A 16 -21.90 21.87 12.12
N TYR A 17 -22.10 22.02 10.81
CA TYR A 17 -21.90 20.93 9.83
C TYR A 17 -21.34 21.44 8.50
N ALA A 18 -20.32 22.30 8.59
CA ALA A 18 -19.71 22.91 7.41
C ALA A 18 -18.77 21.92 6.70
N PHE A 19 -19.09 21.65 5.44
CA PHE A 19 -18.18 21.19 4.41
C PHE A 19 -17.15 22.31 4.18
N TYR A 20 -15.86 22.05 4.35
CA TYR A 20 -14.80 23.04 4.06
C TYR A 20 -13.93 22.52 2.92
N ILE A 21 -14.37 22.66 1.67
CA ILE A 21 -13.41 22.62 0.57
C ILE A 21 -12.57 23.89 0.70
N LYS A 22 -11.50 23.81 1.47
CA LYS A 22 -10.54 24.90 1.58
C LYS A 22 -9.42 24.61 0.60
N VAL A 23 -9.63 25.03 -0.64
CA VAL A 23 -8.61 24.99 -1.68
C VAL A 23 -7.45 25.89 -1.26
N TYR A 24 -6.37 25.29 -0.74
CA TYR A 24 -5.12 25.99 -0.54
C TYR A 24 -4.33 25.99 -1.85
N GLY A 25 -4.61 26.96 -2.72
CA GLY A 25 -3.81 27.16 -3.93
C GLY A 25 -2.43 27.69 -3.57
N ARG A 26 -1.39 26.85 -3.65
CA ARG A 26 -0.01 27.35 -3.82
C ARG A 26 0.21 27.48 -5.33
N LEU A 27 0.39 28.72 -5.80
CA LEU A 27 0.88 28.99 -7.16
C LEU A 27 2.36 28.57 -7.25
N LEU A 28 2.62 27.27 -7.39
CA LEU A 28 3.92 26.75 -7.82
C LEU A 28 3.96 26.75 -9.35
N GLY A 29 3.89 27.92 -9.98
CA GLY A 29 3.76 28.02 -11.44
C GLY A 29 2.46 27.39 -11.95
N ALA A 30 2.47 26.85 -13.18
CA ALA A 30 1.27 26.36 -13.88
C ALA A 30 0.57 25.16 -13.19
N GLY A 31 1.18 24.52 -12.18
CA GLY A 31 0.54 23.48 -11.38
C GLY A 31 -0.12 24.04 -10.12
N GLN A 32 -1.45 24.07 -10.08
CA GLN A 32 -2.19 24.42 -8.86
C GLN A 32 -2.42 23.18 -7.98
N LEU A 33 -2.10 23.30 -6.70
CA LEU A 33 -2.48 22.33 -5.66
C LEU A 33 -3.90 22.64 -5.18
N LEU A 34 -4.81 21.69 -5.29
CA LEU A 34 -6.16 21.78 -4.73
C LEU A 34 -6.23 20.86 -3.51
N VAL A 35 -6.25 21.45 -2.32
CA VAL A 35 -6.47 20.70 -1.07
C VAL A 35 -7.97 20.65 -0.78
N CYS A 36 -8.54 19.45 -0.66
CA CYS A 36 -9.94 19.25 -0.30
C CYS A 36 -10.02 18.65 1.12
N CYS A 37 -10.59 19.40 2.06
CA CYS A 37 -10.80 18.92 3.44
C CYS A 37 -12.26 18.54 3.69
N LEU A 38 -12.55 17.25 3.87
CA LEU A 38 -13.92 16.75 4.05
C LEU A 38 -14.16 16.39 5.52
N ARG A 39 -15.29 16.83 6.10
CA ARG A 39 -15.67 16.52 7.50
C ARG A 39 -16.85 15.55 7.64
N SER A 40 -17.70 15.44 6.62
CA SER A 40 -18.91 14.59 6.62
C SER A 40 -19.56 14.60 5.23
N LEU A 41 -20.28 13.52 4.88
CA LEU A 41 -21.07 13.38 3.64
C LEU A 41 -22.24 14.35 3.47
N ALA A 42 -22.59 15.11 4.51
CA ALA A 42 -23.90 15.74 4.66
C ALA A 42 -24.38 16.68 3.53
N ARG A 43 -23.60 16.94 2.47
CA ARG A 43 -24.01 17.81 1.35
C ARG A 43 -23.61 17.35 -0.06
N LEU A 44 -22.95 16.21 -0.24
CA LEU A 44 -22.78 15.63 -1.58
C LEU A 44 -24.00 14.75 -1.88
N SER A 45 -25.09 15.34 -2.38
CA SER A 45 -26.30 14.62 -2.84
C SER A 45 -26.06 13.63 -3.99
N TRP A 46 -24.79 13.37 -4.28
CA TRP A 46 -24.25 12.50 -5.31
C TRP A 46 -23.60 11.26 -4.69
N ILE A 47 -23.37 11.21 -3.37
CA ILE A 47 -22.76 10.05 -2.68
C ILE A 47 -23.77 9.33 -1.79
N VAL A 48 -24.59 10.08 -1.05
CA VAL A 48 -25.65 9.53 -0.19
C VAL A 48 -26.82 10.50 -0.12
N SER A 49 -28.00 9.97 0.20
CA SER A 49 -29.20 10.75 0.48
C SER A 49 -29.02 11.65 1.71
N LYS A 50 -29.81 12.72 1.79
CA LYS A 50 -29.87 13.58 2.98
C LYS A 50 -30.65 12.93 4.13
N ILE A 51 -31.38 11.86 3.85
CA ILE A 51 -32.22 11.17 4.82
C ILE A 51 -31.33 10.22 5.64
N LEU A 52 -31.14 10.52 6.92
CA LEU A 52 -30.22 9.77 7.81
C LEU A 52 -30.63 8.31 8.05
N SER A 53 -31.87 7.93 7.77
CA SER A 53 -32.31 6.53 7.82
C SER A 53 -31.84 5.71 6.62
N GLU A 54 -31.38 6.36 5.54
CA GLU A 54 -30.75 5.69 4.42
C GLU A 54 -29.25 5.50 4.71
N PRO A 55 -28.75 4.25 4.76
CA PRO A 55 -27.35 4.01 5.08
C PRO A 55 -26.42 4.46 3.95
N ILE A 56 -25.19 4.78 4.31
CA ILE A 56 -24.10 4.95 3.34
C ILE A 56 -23.74 3.57 2.79
N ARG A 57 -23.45 3.49 1.48
CA ARG A 57 -23.07 2.23 0.81
C ARG A 57 -21.93 1.49 1.54
N SER A 58 -22.06 0.17 1.57
CA SER A 58 -21.07 -0.81 2.03
C SER A 58 -20.48 -1.61 0.86
N HIS A 59 -19.43 -2.41 1.09
CA HIS A 59 -18.91 -3.34 0.06
C HIS A 59 -19.99 -4.29 -0.46
N LYS A 60 -20.87 -4.79 0.43
CA LYS A 60 -21.99 -5.65 0.05
C LYS A 60 -22.96 -4.97 -0.91
N ASP A 61 -23.17 -3.66 -0.78
CA ASP A 61 -24.04 -2.90 -1.68
C ASP A 61 -23.37 -2.67 -3.04
N LEU A 62 -22.04 -2.53 -3.07
CA LEU A 62 -21.27 -2.43 -4.31
C LEU A 62 -21.25 -3.77 -5.05
N ASP A 63 -21.00 -4.87 -4.35
CA ASP A 63 -20.96 -6.22 -4.91
C ASP A 63 -22.30 -6.64 -5.52
N LYS A 64 -23.41 -6.19 -4.93
CA LYS A 64 -24.78 -6.46 -5.41
C LYS A 64 -25.30 -5.42 -6.40
N ASP A 65 -24.48 -4.43 -6.74
CA ASP A 65 -24.87 -3.29 -7.57
C ASP A 65 -26.13 -2.55 -7.06
N SER A 66 -26.31 -2.49 -5.74
CA SER A 66 -27.46 -1.85 -5.08
C SER A 66 -27.16 -0.44 -4.55
N ALA A 67 -25.94 0.06 -4.73
CA ALA A 67 -25.53 1.39 -4.32
C ALA A 67 -26.01 2.48 -5.31
N LEU A 68 -27.22 3.00 -5.08
CA LEU A 68 -27.94 3.94 -5.97
C LEU A 68 -27.12 5.11 -6.53
N TYR A 69 -26.24 5.69 -5.71
CA TYR A 69 -25.51 6.92 -6.05
C TYR A 69 -24.11 6.68 -6.63
N TYR A 70 -23.55 5.49 -6.46
CA TYR A 70 -22.13 5.20 -6.65
C TYR A 70 -21.65 5.49 -8.08
N HIS A 71 -22.26 4.85 -9.08
CA HIS A 71 -21.85 5.01 -10.49
C HIS A 71 -21.94 6.44 -11.00
N LYS A 72 -22.96 7.19 -10.54
CA LYS A 72 -23.16 8.59 -10.94
C LYS A 72 -22.06 9.49 -10.35
N ALA A 73 -21.67 9.26 -9.09
CA ALA A 73 -20.56 9.97 -8.47
C ALA A 73 -19.21 9.60 -9.08
N VAL A 74 -18.93 8.31 -9.30
CA VAL A 74 -17.68 7.88 -9.95
C VAL A 74 -17.54 8.54 -11.33
N LYS A 75 -18.62 8.57 -12.13
CA LYS A 75 -18.62 9.24 -13.45
C LYS A 75 -18.37 10.75 -13.35
N PHE A 76 -18.90 11.40 -12.32
CA PHE A 76 -18.65 12.82 -12.07
C PHE A 76 -17.16 13.08 -11.77
N TYR A 77 -16.58 12.33 -10.84
CA TYR A 77 -15.17 12.48 -10.48
C TYR A 77 -14.22 12.03 -11.58
N ASP A 78 -14.60 11.07 -12.42
CA ASP A 78 -13.88 10.76 -13.67
C ASP A 78 -13.84 11.98 -14.61
N GLY A 79 -14.96 12.68 -14.79
CA GLY A 79 -15.03 13.92 -15.55
C GLY A 79 -14.16 15.04 -14.97
N LEU A 80 -14.23 15.25 -13.66
CA LEU A 80 -13.38 16.21 -12.95
C LEU A 80 -11.89 15.86 -13.11
N SER A 81 -11.53 14.59 -12.97
CA SER A 81 -10.15 14.12 -13.11
C SER A 81 -9.56 14.51 -14.46
N LYS A 82 -10.32 14.37 -15.55
CA LYS A 82 -9.90 14.72 -16.91
C LYS A 82 -9.63 16.22 -17.04
N GLN A 83 -10.48 17.06 -16.45
CA GLN A 83 -10.28 18.52 -16.44
C GLN A 83 -9.02 18.91 -15.67
N LEU A 84 -8.83 18.35 -14.47
CA LEU A 84 -7.66 18.62 -13.64
C LEU A 84 -6.36 18.17 -14.32
N VAL A 85 -6.36 16.96 -14.91
CA VAL A 85 -5.21 16.43 -15.65
C VAL A 85 -4.85 17.30 -16.85
N HIS A 86 -5.87 17.75 -17.61
CA HIS A 86 -5.66 18.64 -18.74
C HIS A 86 -5.03 19.98 -18.34
N GLN A 87 -5.44 20.52 -17.19
CA GLN A 87 -4.91 21.76 -16.63
C GLN A 87 -3.59 21.58 -15.86
N GLY A 88 -3.18 20.33 -15.59
CA GLY A 88 -1.99 20.03 -14.77
C GLY A 88 -2.20 20.32 -13.28
N HIS A 89 -3.45 20.29 -12.80
CA HIS A 89 -3.81 20.52 -11.40
C HIS A 89 -3.77 19.22 -10.58
N VAL A 90 -3.51 19.36 -9.29
CA VAL A 90 -3.43 18.26 -8.32
C VAL A 90 -4.60 18.31 -7.36
N LEU A 91 -5.26 17.18 -7.09
CA LEU A 91 -6.32 17.08 -6.08
C LEU A 91 -5.85 16.26 -4.87
N ASP A 92 -5.48 16.95 -3.79
CA ASP A 92 -5.22 16.33 -2.50
C ASP A 92 -6.53 16.15 -1.71
N LEU A 93 -6.68 15.01 -1.05
CA LEU A 93 -7.87 14.65 -0.27
C LEU A 93 -7.53 14.43 1.21
N PHE A 94 -7.99 15.34 2.07
CA PHE A 94 -7.91 15.24 3.52
C PHE A 94 -9.30 14.96 4.09
N ALA A 95 -9.61 13.69 4.28
CA ALA A 95 -10.88 13.21 4.80
C ALA A 95 -10.82 13.00 6.32
N CYS A 96 -11.73 13.63 7.06
CA CYS A 96 -11.81 13.57 8.52
C CYS A 96 -13.25 13.37 9.00
N ALA A 97 -13.66 12.13 9.23
CA ALA A 97 -15.00 11.81 9.68
C ALA A 97 -15.04 10.51 10.48
N LEU A 98 -16.04 10.38 11.36
CA LEU A 98 -16.32 9.13 12.09
C LEU A 98 -16.98 8.07 11.19
N ASP A 99 -17.54 8.49 10.07
CA ASP A 99 -18.18 7.65 9.05
C ASP A 99 -17.58 8.00 7.68
N GLN A 100 -17.99 7.32 6.62
CA GLN A 100 -17.45 7.48 5.27
C GLN A 100 -17.70 8.90 4.72
N VAL A 101 -16.86 9.35 3.77
CA VAL A 101 -16.93 10.66 3.09
C VAL A 101 -17.00 10.60 1.56
N GLY A 102 -16.97 9.41 0.98
CA GLY A 102 -16.98 9.20 -0.46
C GLY A 102 -15.58 9.03 -1.07
N VAL A 103 -14.56 8.66 -0.29
CA VAL A 103 -13.20 8.40 -0.78
C VAL A 103 -13.20 7.40 -1.93
N ALA A 104 -14.06 6.38 -1.88
CA ALA A 104 -14.19 5.39 -2.95
C ALA A 104 -14.55 6.02 -4.31
N GLU A 105 -15.47 6.99 -4.33
CA GLU A 105 -15.89 7.67 -5.55
C GLU A 105 -14.89 8.76 -5.99
N LEU A 106 -14.26 9.45 -5.03
CA LEU A 106 -13.26 10.49 -5.31
C LEU A 106 -11.90 9.94 -5.76
N LYS A 107 -11.60 8.68 -5.42
CA LYS A 107 -10.31 8.00 -5.68
C LYS A 107 -9.74 8.30 -7.07
N ILE A 108 -10.56 8.17 -8.11
CA ILE A 108 -10.12 8.33 -9.51
C ILE A 108 -9.52 9.71 -9.79
N ALA A 109 -10.04 10.77 -9.17
CA ALA A 109 -9.55 12.13 -9.35
C ALA A 109 -8.23 12.36 -8.59
N VAL A 110 -8.11 11.79 -7.39
CA VAL A 110 -6.88 11.86 -6.59
C VAL A 110 -5.75 11.10 -7.27
N GLU A 111 -5.98 9.83 -7.63
CA GLU A 111 -4.96 8.98 -8.26
C GLU A 111 -4.48 9.54 -9.60
N ARG A 112 -5.40 9.97 -10.48
CA ARG A 112 -5.02 10.48 -11.82
C ARG A 112 -4.23 11.78 -11.79
N THR A 113 -4.47 12.60 -10.78
CA THR A 113 -3.75 13.86 -10.59
C THR A 113 -2.50 13.70 -9.73
N GLY A 114 -2.27 12.52 -9.14
CA GLY A 114 -1.14 12.26 -8.26
C GLY A 114 -1.22 12.99 -6.92
N GLY A 115 -2.43 13.29 -6.47
CA GLY A 115 -2.67 13.93 -5.18
C GLY A 115 -2.38 13.05 -3.98
N LEU A 116 -2.21 13.70 -2.84
CA LEU A 116 -2.04 13.09 -1.53
C LEU A 116 -3.40 12.71 -0.95
N VAL A 117 -3.46 11.64 -0.16
CA VAL A 117 -4.67 11.24 0.57
C VAL A 117 -4.37 11.03 2.04
N VAL A 118 -5.22 11.58 2.90
CA VAL A 118 -5.21 11.38 4.35
C VAL A 118 -6.63 11.08 4.81
N LEU A 119 -6.81 9.95 5.50
CA LEU A 119 -8.08 9.57 6.12
C LEU A 119 -7.90 9.50 7.64
N ALA A 120 -8.74 10.21 8.38
CA ALA A 120 -8.70 10.25 9.84
C ALA A 120 -10.11 10.38 10.44
N GLU A 121 -10.24 10.16 11.75
CA GLU A 121 -11.53 10.24 12.46
C GLU A 121 -11.98 11.70 12.70
N SER A 122 -11.02 12.63 12.83
CA SER A 122 -11.30 14.05 13.03
C SER A 122 -10.10 14.94 12.70
N PHE A 123 -10.36 16.23 12.46
CA PHE A 123 -9.30 17.23 12.28
C PHE A 123 -8.44 17.46 13.54
N GLY A 124 -8.88 16.98 14.71
CA GLY A 124 -8.09 17.06 15.95
C GLY A 124 -7.05 15.94 16.06
N HIS A 125 -7.24 14.84 15.31
CA HIS A 125 -6.40 13.65 15.37
C HIS A 125 -4.99 13.93 14.83
N SER A 126 -3.96 13.30 15.43
CA SER A 126 -2.54 13.50 15.05
C SER A 126 -2.29 13.16 13.58
N VAL A 127 -2.83 12.04 13.10
CA VAL A 127 -2.78 11.62 11.69
C VAL A 127 -3.12 12.77 10.74
N PHE A 128 -4.21 13.51 10.97
CA PHE A 128 -4.54 14.67 10.14
C PHE A 128 -3.58 15.82 10.36
N LYS A 129 -3.42 16.28 11.62
CA LYS A 129 -2.66 17.50 11.93
C LYS A 129 -1.22 17.40 11.47
N ASP A 130 -0.58 16.27 11.73
CA ASP A 130 0.84 16.09 11.51
C ASP A 130 1.13 15.75 10.04
N SER A 131 0.25 14.99 9.37
CA SER A 131 0.32 14.86 7.91
C SER A 131 0.13 16.20 7.20
N LEU A 132 -0.85 17.01 7.62
CA LEU A 132 -1.09 18.32 7.02
C LEU A 132 0.12 19.24 7.20
N LYS A 133 0.71 19.26 8.41
CA LYS A 133 1.97 20.01 8.64
C LYS A 133 3.08 19.53 7.71
N ARG A 134 3.23 18.22 7.51
CA ARG A 134 4.30 17.64 6.68
C ARG A 134 4.29 18.12 5.23
N ILE A 135 3.12 18.43 4.67
CA ILE A 135 3.01 19.04 3.32
C ILE A 135 3.77 20.36 3.23
N PHE A 136 3.73 21.17 4.29
CA PHE A 136 4.26 22.53 4.30
C PHE A 136 5.62 22.64 5.00
N GLN A 137 6.13 21.54 5.57
CA GLN A 137 7.41 21.52 6.24
C GLN A 137 8.56 21.51 5.23
N SER A 138 9.52 22.41 5.43
CA SER A 138 10.84 22.35 4.80
C SER A 138 11.82 21.83 5.85
N SER A 139 12.05 20.52 5.82
CA SER A 139 12.95 19.79 6.72
C SER A 139 13.64 18.67 5.93
N ASP A 140 14.54 17.91 6.55
CA ASP A 140 15.15 16.73 5.91
C ASP A 140 14.11 15.68 5.47
N TYR A 141 12.94 15.70 6.10
CA TYR A 141 11.77 14.86 5.80
C TYR A 141 10.71 15.56 4.93
N ASP A 142 11.11 16.57 4.14
CA ASP A 142 10.19 17.19 3.19
C ASP A 142 9.78 16.20 2.09
N LEU A 143 8.50 16.29 1.68
CA LEU A 143 7.97 15.40 0.65
C LEU A 143 8.65 15.60 -0.71
N GLY A 144 9.25 16.78 -0.95
CA GLY A 144 9.86 17.11 -2.24
C GLY A 144 8.83 17.23 -3.36
N LEU A 145 7.69 17.84 -3.06
CA LEU A 145 6.57 18.00 -3.99
C LEU A 145 7.02 18.70 -5.28
N SER A 146 6.68 18.09 -6.40
CA SER A 146 6.93 18.53 -7.76
C SER A 146 5.65 18.43 -8.57
N SER A 147 5.60 19.08 -9.72
CA SER A 147 4.37 19.17 -10.50
C SER A 147 4.59 19.10 -12.00
N ASN A 148 3.49 19.05 -12.75
CA ASN A 148 3.47 19.15 -14.20
C ASN A 148 4.39 18.14 -14.91
N GLY A 149 4.45 16.92 -14.37
CA GLY A 149 5.29 15.85 -14.85
C GLY A 149 4.77 15.20 -16.13
N ILE A 150 5.69 14.80 -17.01
CA ILE A 150 5.48 13.89 -18.13
C ILE A 150 6.47 12.75 -17.96
N TYR A 151 5.94 11.53 -17.86
CA TYR A 151 6.69 10.31 -17.73
C TYR A 151 6.61 9.52 -19.03
N GLU A 152 7.74 9.30 -19.70
CA GLU A 152 7.83 8.52 -20.92
C GLU A 152 8.72 7.29 -20.73
N VAL A 153 8.31 6.19 -21.35
CA VAL A 153 9.02 4.92 -21.31
C VAL A 153 9.41 4.50 -22.72
N ASN A 154 10.68 4.17 -22.91
CA ASN A 154 11.19 3.53 -24.10
C ASN A 154 11.78 2.16 -23.72
N CYS A 155 11.63 1.17 -24.59
CA CYS A 155 12.24 -0.14 -24.41
C CYS A 155 12.67 -0.74 -25.75
N SER A 156 13.51 -1.78 -25.70
CA SER A 156 13.91 -2.53 -26.89
C SER A 156 12.68 -3.12 -27.61
N LYS A 157 12.74 -3.26 -28.94
CA LYS A 157 11.60 -3.61 -29.82
C LYS A 157 10.86 -4.91 -29.47
N ASN A 158 11.56 -5.87 -28.85
CA ASN A 158 11.01 -7.17 -28.44
C ASN A 158 10.31 -7.13 -27.07
N ILE A 159 10.18 -5.94 -26.48
CA ILE A 159 9.49 -5.70 -25.22
C ILE A 159 8.39 -4.70 -25.51
N LYS A 160 7.17 -5.02 -25.06
CA LYS A 160 6.02 -4.14 -25.15
C LYS A 160 5.58 -3.71 -23.76
N VAL A 161 5.01 -2.52 -23.67
CA VAL A 161 4.45 -1.93 -22.47
C VAL A 161 2.99 -2.34 -22.38
N GLN A 162 2.62 -3.13 -21.37
CA GLN A 162 1.22 -3.47 -21.07
C GLN A 162 0.49 -2.32 -20.41
N GLY A 163 1.20 -1.57 -19.56
CA GLY A 163 0.69 -0.36 -18.94
C GLY A 163 1.32 -0.11 -17.59
N ILE A 164 0.65 0.72 -16.80
CA ILE A 164 1.14 1.21 -15.52
C ILE A 164 0.04 1.16 -14.46
N ILE A 165 0.42 0.79 -13.24
CA ILE A 165 -0.41 0.91 -12.04
C ILE A 165 0.28 1.90 -11.10
N GLY A 166 -0.39 3.02 -10.83
CA GLY A 166 0.13 4.09 -9.99
C GLY A 166 -0.53 5.44 -10.25
N PRO A 167 -0.17 6.46 -9.47
CA PRO A 167 -0.76 7.80 -9.52
C PRO A 167 -0.32 8.59 -10.77
N CYS A 168 -1.03 8.39 -11.88
CA CYS A 168 -0.75 9.04 -13.15
C CYS A 168 -2.01 9.10 -14.03
N ALA A 169 -1.92 9.78 -15.18
CA ALA A 169 -2.96 9.75 -16.21
C ALA A 169 -2.35 9.44 -17.58
N SER A 170 -2.94 8.53 -18.35
CA SER A 170 -2.51 8.23 -19.73
C SER A 170 -2.49 9.49 -20.61
N LEU A 171 -1.42 9.66 -21.41
CA LEU A 171 -1.36 10.68 -22.47
C LEU A 171 -1.78 10.12 -23.84
N GLU A 172 -2.25 8.87 -23.90
CA GLU A 172 -2.74 8.22 -25.11
C GLU A 172 -1.74 8.23 -26.29
N LYS A 173 -0.44 8.33 -25.97
CA LYS A 173 0.66 8.21 -26.93
C LYS A 173 0.76 6.77 -27.44
N LYS A 174 0.00 6.47 -28.48
CA LYS A 174 0.04 5.17 -29.16
C LYS A 174 1.36 4.99 -29.90
N GLY A 175 1.80 3.75 -30.04
CA GLY A 175 2.99 3.44 -30.79
C GLY A 175 3.32 1.96 -30.82
N PRO A 176 4.34 1.56 -31.58
CA PRO A 176 4.71 0.16 -31.75
C PRO A 176 5.18 -0.49 -30.44
N LEU A 177 5.49 0.27 -29.39
CA LEU A 177 5.90 -0.26 -28.09
C LEU A 177 4.72 -0.59 -27.17
N CYS A 178 3.48 -0.24 -27.52
CA CYS A 178 2.30 -0.62 -26.74
C CYS A 178 1.97 -2.10 -26.95
N SER A 179 1.66 -2.83 -25.89
CA SER A 179 1.12 -4.20 -25.96
C SER A 179 -0.39 -4.16 -26.29
N GLU A 180 -0.88 -5.24 -26.90
CA GLU A 180 -2.32 -5.49 -27.08
C GLU A 180 -2.98 -5.93 -25.76
N THR A 181 -2.21 -6.56 -24.86
CA THR A 181 -2.66 -6.95 -23.53
C THR A 181 -2.47 -5.78 -22.57
N VAL A 182 -3.58 -5.13 -22.21
CA VAL A 182 -3.58 -3.91 -21.39
C VAL A 182 -3.74 -4.22 -19.92
N VAL A 183 -2.89 -3.62 -19.08
CA VAL A 183 -3.05 -3.66 -17.61
C VAL A 183 -2.93 -2.26 -17.04
N GLY A 184 -3.82 -1.89 -16.11
CA GLY A 184 -3.87 -0.56 -15.55
C GLY A 184 -4.10 0.51 -16.63
N GLN A 185 -3.32 1.58 -16.58
CA GLN A 185 -3.37 2.64 -17.58
C GLN A 185 -2.43 2.34 -18.76
N GLY A 186 -2.81 1.39 -19.60
CA GLY A 186 -2.03 0.98 -20.78
C GLY A 186 -2.41 1.70 -22.07
N ASN A 187 -2.18 1.03 -23.21
CA ASN A 187 -2.33 1.59 -24.57
C ASN A 187 -1.53 2.89 -24.81
N THR A 188 -0.46 3.09 -24.05
CA THR A 188 0.41 4.26 -24.18
C THR A 188 1.82 3.94 -23.68
N THR A 189 2.78 4.79 -24.06
CA THR A 189 4.12 4.83 -23.46
C THR A 189 4.44 6.15 -22.77
N ALA A 190 3.43 7.01 -22.56
CA ALA A 190 3.59 8.28 -21.89
C ALA A 190 2.41 8.59 -20.97
N TRP A 191 2.71 9.14 -19.80
CA TRP A 191 1.74 9.49 -18.76
C TRP A 191 2.00 10.87 -18.19
N LYS A 192 0.92 11.54 -17.79
CA LYS A 192 0.94 12.77 -17.02
C LYS A 192 1.08 12.45 -15.54
N LEU A 193 1.95 13.18 -14.85
CA LEU A 193 2.09 13.19 -13.39
C LEU A 193 1.81 14.62 -12.91
N CYS A 194 0.54 14.98 -12.66
CA CYS A 194 0.22 16.37 -12.31
C CYS A 194 0.91 16.78 -11.00
N GLY A 195 0.87 15.90 -9.99
CA GLY A 195 1.66 15.95 -8.77
C GLY A 195 2.53 14.70 -8.67
N LEU A 196 3.74 14.88 -8.17
CA LEU A 196 4.68 13.82 -7.84
C LEU A 196 5.59 14.28 -6.71
N ASP A 197 6.18 13.34 -6.00
CA ASP A 197 7.06 13.60 -4.86
C ASP A 197 8.24 12.61 -4.84
N LYS A 198 9.07 12.66 -3.81
CA LYS A 198 10.24 11.76 -3.68
C LYS A 198 9.84 10.28 -3.53
N ALA A 199 8.66 9.99 -3.01
CA ALA A 199 8.17 8.63 -2.71
C ALA A 199 7.35 8.02 -3.86
N THR A 200 6.87 8.85 -4.79
CA THR A 200 5.99 8.46 -5.90
C THR A 200 6.61 7.33 -6.72
N THR A 201 6.02 6.14 -6.63
CA THR A 201 6.50 4.91 -7.25
C THR A 201 5.44 4.32 -8.18
N LEU A 202 5.83 4.09 -9.43
CA LEU A 202 4.95 3.55 -10.47
C LEU A 202 5.29 2.07 -10.75
N CYS A 203 4.28 1.22 -10.92
CA CYS A 203 4.46 -0.18 -11.32
C CYS A 203 4.23 -0.31 -12.83
N LEU A 204 5.30 -0.57 -13.58
CA LEU A 204 5.24 -0.80 -15.03
C LEU A 204 5.21 -2.28 -15.33
N LEU A 205 4.30 -2.68 -16.21
CA LEU A 205 4.14 -4.06 -16.65
C LEU A 205 4.53 -4.17 -18.12
N TYR A 206 5.28 -5.23 -18.42
CA TYR A 206 5.85 -5.47 -19.74
C TYR A 206 5.51 -6.87 -20.22
N GLU A 207 5.42 -6.98 -21.54
CA GLU A 207 5.29 -8.23 -22.25
C GLU A 207 6.54 -8.47 -23.10
N ILE A 208 7.07 -9.70 -23.03
CA ILE A 208 8.14 -10.14 -23.93
C ILE A 208 7.50 -10.71 -25.19
N VAL A 209 7.80 -10.11 -26.34
CA VAL A 209 7.37 -10.64 -27.64
C VAL A 209 8.23 -11.83 -27.99
N LYS A 210 7.63 -13.03 -27.97
CA LYS A 210 8.29 -14.25 -28.42
C LYS A 210 8.52 -14.16 -29.93
N LYS A 211 9.75 -14.43 -30.39
CA LYS A 211 10.03 -14.64 -31.81
C LYS A 211 9.75 -16.10 -32.13
N ASP A 212 8.88 -16.37 -33.10
CA ASP A 212 8.53 -17.73 -33.55
C ASP A 212 9.65 -18.44 -34.35
N ILE A 213 10.80 -17.78 -34.57
CA ILE A 213 11.92 -18.34 -35.32
C ILE A 213 13.21 -18.20 -34.50
N PRO A 214 13.87 -19.31 -34.13
CA PRO A 214 15.22 -19.25 -33.59
C PRO A 214 16.17 -19.00 -34.76
N ASP A 215 16.41 -17.75 -35.14
CA ASP A 215 17.47 -17.44 -36.11
C ASP A 215 18.82 -17.71 -35.45
N PRO A 216 19.56 -18.77 -35.87
CA PRO A 216 20.83 -19.14 -35.23
C PRO A 216 21.97 -18.13 -35.51
N ILE A 217 21.71 -17.13 -36.36
CA ILE A 217 22.72 -16.28 -37.00
C ILE A 217 22.69 -14.83 -36.45
N ALA A 218 21.74 -14.47 -35.60
CA ALA A 218 21.65 -13.15 -34.95
C ALA A 218 22.12 -13.14 -33.48
N GLN A 219 22.88 -14.15 -33.04
CA GLN A 219 23.61 -14.13 -31.76
C GLN A 219 24.85 -13.21 -31.79
N SER A 220 24.93 -12.28 -32.75
CA SER A 220 26.07 -11.38 -32.93
C SER A 220 25.78 -10.01 -32.31
N ALA A 221 26.51 -9.76 -31.21
CA ALA A 221 26.91 -8.49 -30.60
C ALA A 221 26.10 -7.89 -29.43
N ASN A 222 24.79 -8.13 -29.23
CA ASN A 222 24.11 -7.54 -28.06
C ASN A 222 22.99 -8.42 -27.48
N ASN A 223 23.35 -9.32 -26.57
CA ASN A 223 22.39 -10.15 -25.81
C ASN A 223 21.65 -9.37 -24.71
N GLN A 224 21.59 -8.04 -24.82
CA GLN A 224 20.95 -7.17 -23.84
C GLN A 224 19.70 -6.50 -24.41
N PHE A 225 18.76 -6.23 -23.53
CA PHE A 225 17.66 -5.33 -23.76
C PHE A 225 17.74 -4.16 -22.81
N TYR A 226 17.13 -3.05 -23.22
CA TYR A 226 17.23 -1.77 -22.56
C TYR A 226 15.85 -1.23 -22.24
N PHE A 227 15.77 -0.54 -21.12
CA PHE A 227 14.66 0.35 -20.77
C PHE A 227 15.23 1.73 -20.51
N GLN A 228 14.47 2.74 -20.91
CA GLN A 228 14.76 4.12 -20.62
C GLN A 228 13.50 4.78 -20.10
N PHE A 229 13.63 5.45 -18.97
CA PHE A 229 12.57 6.17 -18.28
C PHE A 229 12.93 7.64 -18.27
N LEU A 230 12.06 8.48 -18.82
CA LEU A 230 12.25 9.92 -18.92
C LEU A 230 11.15 10.60 -18.12
N THR A 231 11.52 11.39 -17.13
CA THR A 231 10.58 12.20 -16.33
C THR A 231 10.91 13.66 -16.49
N TYR A 232 10.10 14.38 -17.27
CA TYR A 232 10.15 15.83 -17.38
C TYR A 232 9.21 16.43 -16.35
N TYR A 233 9.64 17.33 -15.48
CA TYR A 233 8.76 17.87 -14.43
C TYR A 233 9.19 19.27 -13.99
N GLN A 234 8.27 19.99 -13.35
CA GLN A 234 8.56 21.24 -12.66
C GLN A 234 8.97 20.93 -11.22
N HIS A 235 10.22 21.23 -10.88
CA HIS A 235 10.74 21.08 -9.53
C HIS A 235 10.13 22.14 -8.59
N SER A 236 10.15 21.90 -7.28
CA SER A 236 9.68 22.84 -6.26
C SER A 236 10.33 24.23 -6.31
N SER A 237 11.53 24.33 -6.91
CA SER A 237 12.22 25.60 -7.18
C SER A 237 11.68 26.38 -8.39
N GLY A 238 10.69 25.84 -9.10
CA GLY A 238 10.12 26.41 -10.33
C GLY A 238 10.86 26.02 -11.62
N GLN A 239 12.05 25.42 -11.52
CA GLN A 239 12.84 24.98 -12.66
C GLN A 239 12.25 23.73 -13.32
N MET A 240 12.25 23.70 -14.65
CA MET A 240 11.97 22.47 -15.40
C MET A 240 13.20 21.55 -15.35
N ARG A 241 12.97 20.27 -15.05
CA ARG A 241 14.01 19.24 -14.96
C ARG A 241 13.65 18.03 -15.80
N LEU A 242 14.67 17.35 -16.30
CA LEU A 242 14.58 16.01 -16.89
C LEU A 242 15.36 15.03 -16.01
N ARG A 243 14.69 13.99 -15.51
CA ARG A 243 15.34 12.80 -14.95
C ARG A 243 15.33 11.70 -15.99
N ALA A 244 16.50 11.22 -16.37
CA ALA A 244 16.65 10.10 -17.28
C ALA A 244 17.30 8.91 -16.55
N THR A 245 16.64 7.76 -16.56
CA THR A 245 17.16 6.51 -16.02
C THR A 245 17.20 5.50 -17.14
N THR A 246 18.37 4.93 -17.42
CA THR A 246 18.52 3.85 -18.41
C THR A 246 19.04 2.62 -17.69
N LEU A 247 18.39 1.48 -17.90
CA LEU A 247 18.86 0.20 -17.38
C LEU A 247 18.89 -0.84 -18.50
N SER A 248 19.84 -1.77 -18.41
CA SER A 248 19.92 -2.92 -19.29
C SER A 248 19.81 -4.23 -18.50
N ARG A 249 19.33 -5.26 -19.19
CA ARG A 249 19.26 -6.64 -18.69
C ARG A 249 19.65 -7.58 -19.83
N ARG A 250 20.10 -8.79 -19.49
CA ARG A 250 20.47 -9.81 -20.48
C ARG A 250 19.27 -10.70 -20.80
N TRP A 251 19.13 -11.10 -22.06
CA TRP A 251 18.26 -12.21 -22.41
C TRP A 251 18.86 -13.52 -21.90
N VAL A 252 17.97 -14.41 -21.47
CA VAL A 252 18.33 -15.73 -20.95
C VAL A 252 17.64 -16.77 -21.84
N ALA A 253 18.42 -17.65 -22.45
CA ALA A 253 17.94 -18.72 -23.32
C ALA A 253 18.89 -19.93 -23.27
N GLY A 254 18.38 -21.12 -23.55
CA GLY A 254 19.16 -22.36 -23.60
C GLY A 254 19.30 -23.10 -22.27
N PRO A 255 20.17 -24.13 -22.22
CA PRO A 255 20.44 -24.92 -21.01
C PRO A 255 20.94 -24.04 -19.86
N GLY A 256 20.41 -24.22 -18.65
CA GLY A 256 20.76 -23.40 -17.48
C GLY A 256 19.95 -22.09 -17.33
N SER A 257 19.07 -21.79 -18.29
CA SER A 257 18.21 -20.59 -18.23
C SER A 257 17.38 -20.48 -16.95
N THR A 258 16.90 -21.60 -16.40
CA THR A 258 16.15 -21.62 -15.14
C THR A 258 16.97 -21.06 -13.97
N GLN A 259 18.26 -21.42 -13.85
CA GLN A 259 19.11 -20.94 -12.76
C GLN A 259 19.35 -19.43 -12.86
N ASP A 260 19.55 -18.93 -14.08
CA ASP A 260 19.70 -17.50 -14.35
C ASP A 260 18.42 -16.72 -14.05
N LEU A 261 17.25 -17.27 -14.35
CA LEU A 261 15.95 -16.69 -14.00
C LEU A 261 15.74 -16.67 -12.48
N ILE A 262 16.07 -17.78 -11.79
CA ILE A 262 16.01 -17.87 -10.32
C ILE A 262 16.90 -16.80 -9.68
N ALA A 263 18.14 -16.64 -10.18
CA ALA A 263 19.08 -15.65 -9.67
C ALA A 263 18.61 -14.20 -9.89
N GLY A 264 17.81 -13.95 -10.94
CA GLY A 264 17.25 -12.65 -11.26
C GLY A 264 15.91 -12.32 -10.59
N PHE A 265 15.32 -13.26 -9.84
CA PHE A 265 14.04 -13.05 -9.16
C PHE A 265 14.20 -12.20 -7.90
N ASP A 266 13.33 -11.20 -7.78
CA ASP A 266 13.21 -10.32 -6.62
C ASP A 266 11.84 -10.56 -5.97
N GLN A 267 11.85 -11.32 -4.87
CA GLN A 267 10.63 -11.73 -4.18
C GLN A 267 9.86 -10.58 -3.52
N GLU A 268 10.55 -9.52 -3.08
CA GLU A 268 9.91 -8.35 -2.47
C GLU A 268 9.19 -7.53 -3.55
N ALA A 269 9.89 -7.22 -4.63
CA ALA A 269 9.30 -6.51 -5.77
C ALA A 269 8.14 -7.31 -6.38
N ALA A 270 8.30 -8.64 -6.52
CA ALA A 270 7.24 -9.52 -7.00
C ALA A 270 6.00 -9.50 -6.08
N ALA A 271 6.18 -9.52 -4.75
CA ALA A 271 5.07 -9.48 -3.82
C ALA A 271 4.27 -8.18 -3.92
N VAL A 272 4.97 -7.05 -4.07
CA VAL A 272 4.35 -5.73 -4.26
C VAL A 272 3.62 -5.63 -5.60
N VAL A 273 4.21 -6.16 -6.67
CA VAL A 273 3.55 -6.22 -7.99
C VAL A 273 2.30 -7.09 -7.94
N MET A 274 2.34 -8.25 -7.27
CA MET A 274 1.17 -9.10 -7.06
C MET A 274 0.08 -8.39 -6.25
N ALA A 275 0.45 -7.64 -5.21
CA ALA A 275 -0.49 -6.85 -4.40
C ALA A 275 -1.19 -5.76 -5.24
N ARG A 276 -0.44 -5.05 -6.09
CA ARG A 276 -1.01 -4.05 -7.00
C ARG A 276 -1.92 -4.68 -8.07
N LEU A 277 -1.51 -5.82 -8.62
CA LEU A 277 -2.28 -6.55 -9.63
C LEU A 277 -3.59 -7.11 -9.06
N VAL A 278 -3.55 -7.78 -7.91
CA VAL A 278 -4.78 -8.32 -7.30
C VAL A 278 -5.73 -7.20 -6.90
N SER A 279 -5.21 -6.11 -6.34
CA SER A 279 -6.00 -4.91 -6.01
C SER A 279 -6.65 -4.30 -7.26
N PHE A 280 -5.91 -4.19 -8.36
CA PHE A 280 -6.44 -3.68 -9.63
C PHE A 280 -7.53 -4.60 -10.19
N LYS A 281 -7.26 -5.92 -10.25
CA LYS A 281 -8.21 -6.92 -10.76
C LYS A 281 -9.51 -6.95 -9.97
N MET A 282 -9.43 -6.85 -8.65
CA MET A 282 -10.63 -6.75 -7.79
C MET A 282 -11.50 -5.53 -8.10
N GLU A 283 -10.95 -4.47 -8.69
CA GLU A 283 -11.71 -3.27 -9.06
C GLU A 283 -12.18 -3.29 -10.52
N SER A 284 -11.43 -3.95 -11.40
CA SER A 284 -11.69 -3.94 -12.84
C SER A 284 -12.47 -5.14 -13.35
N GLU A 285 -12.43 -6.27 -12.65
CA GLU A 285 -13.03 -7.54 -13.09
C GLU A 285 -14.21 -7.92 -12.20
N ALA A 286 -15.41 -8.03 -12.79
CA ALA A 286 -16.60 -8.51 -12.10
C ALA A 286 -16.43 -9.98 -11.70
N GLU A 287 -16.94 -10.36 -10.51
CA GLU A 287 -16.89 -11.73 -9.98
C GLU A 287 -15.48 -12.32 -9.84
N PHE A 288 -14.46 -11.47 -9.73
CA PHE A 288 -13.07 -11.89 -9.55
C PHE A 288 -12.84 -12.50 -8.16
N ASP A 289 -12.28 -13.72 -8.11
CA ASP A 289 -11.86 -14.38 -6.87
C ASP A 289 -10.35 -14.13 -6.62
N PRO A 290 -10.00 -13.16 -5.76
CA PRO A 290 -8.61 -12.77 -5.55
C PRO A 290 -7.80 -13.85 -4.84
N ILE A 291 -8.42 -14.60 -3.92
CA ILE A 291 -7.74 -15.63 -3.13
C ILE A 291 -7.33 -16.78 -4.04
N ARG A 292 -8.27 -17.27 -4.84
CA ARG A 292 -7.99 -18.34 -5.80
C ARG A 292 -6.97 -17.91 -6.85
N TRP A 293 -7.00 -16.66 -7.29
CA TRP A 293 -6.03 -16.13 -8.25
C TRP A 293 -4.62 -16.08 -7.65
N LEU A 294 -4.46 -15.59 -6.42
CA LEU A 294 -3.18 -15.58 -5.71
C LEU A 294 -2.67 -17.00 -5.45
N ASP A 295 -3.52 -17.88 -4.92
CA ASP A 295 -3.15 -19.26 -4.56
C ASP A 295 -2.73 -20.04 -5.82
N LYS A 296 -3.46 -19.92 -6.95
CA LYS A 296 -3.06 -20.54 -8.23
C LYS A 296 -1.74 -20.00 -8.76
N SER A 297 -1.53 -18.68 -8.66
CA SER A 297 -0.29 -18.06 -9.14
C SER A 297 0.92 -18.52 -8.32
N LEU A 298 0.75 -18.64 -7.01
CA LEU A 298 1.78 -19.16 -6.11
C LEU A 298 2.07 -20.64 -6.36
N ILE A 299 1.05 -21.48 -6.48
CA ILE A 299 1.23 -22.91 -6.80
C ILE A 299 1.98 -23.06 -8.12
N HIS A 300 1.60 -22.32 -9.16
CA HIS A 300 2.27 -22.37 -10.45
C HIS A 300 3.75 -22.01 -10.36
N LEU A 301 4.08 -20.94 -9.62
CA LEU A 301 5.46 -20.52 -9.37
C LEU A 301 6.24 -21.60 -8.60
N CYS A 302 5.66 -22.16 -7.55
CA CYS A 302 6.28 -23.20 -6.74
C CYS A 302 6.50 -24.51 -7.52
N SER A 303 5.53 -24.93 -8.35
CA SER A 303 5.70 -26.09 -9.23
C SER A 303 6.74 -25.87 -10.32
N GLN A 304 6.90 -24.62 -10.80
CA GLN A 304 7.84 -24.32 -11.87
C GLN A 304 9.28 -24.14 -11.37
N PHE A 305 9.48 -23.56 -10.19
CA PHE A 305 10.80 -23.15 -9.68
C PHE A 305 11.23 -23.85 -8.38
N GLY A 306 10.38 -24.70 -7.80
CA GLY A 306 10.71 -25.51 -6.64
C GLY A 306 11.46 -26.80 -7.00
N ASP A 307 12.29 -27.24 -6.06
CA ASP A 307 12.99 -28.53 -6.13
C ASP A 307 12.20 -29.56 -5.32
N TYR A 308 11.75 -30.64 -5.96
CA TYR A 308 10.96 -31.69 -5.32
C TYR A 308 10.98 -33.01 -6.09
N GLN A 309 10.64 -34.09 -5.38
CA GLN A 309 10.24 -35.36 -5.95
C GLN A 309 8.72 -35.39 -6.10
N LYS A 310 8.23 -35.79 -7.29
CA LYS A 310 6.78 -35.87 -7.57
C LYS A 310 6.07 -36.71 -6.52
N TYR A 311 4.90 -36.23 -6.08
CA TYR A 311 4.06 -36.87 -5.07
C TYR A 311 4.71 -37.05 -3.68
N SER A 312 5.81 -36.35 -3.40
CA SER A 312 6.50 -36.37 -2.10
C SER A 312 6.60 -34.96 -1.51
N PRO A 313 5.58 -34.48 -0.75
CA PRO A 313 5.54 -33.11 -0.24
C PRO A 313 6.75 -32.75 0.65
N SER A 314 7.25 -33.70 1.45
CA SER A 314 8.39 -33.49 2.35
C SER A 314 9.72 -33.25 1.63
N SER A 315 9.78 -33.49 0.31
CA SER A 315 10.96 -33.20 -0.51
C SER A 315 10.99 -31.77 -1.07
N PHE A 316 9.88 -31.02 -0.92
CA PHE A 316 9.75 -29.69 -1.49
C PHE A 316 10.68 -28.69 -0.83
N SER A 317 11.42 -27.95 -1.65
CA SER A 317 12.25 -26.84 -1.20
C SER A 317 12.28 -25.72 -2.24
N LEU A 318 12.58 -24.51 -1.77
CA LEU A 318 12.72 -23.32 -2.61
C LEU A 318 14.11 -22.72 -2.41
N SER A 319 14.68 -22.18 -3.50
CA SER A 319 15.87 -21.34 -3.43
C SER A 319 15.66 -20.15 -2.48
N PRO A 320 16.71 -19.65 -1.80
CA PRO A 320 16.62 -18.44 -0.97
C PRO A 320 16.05 -17.20 -1.67
N ARG A 321 16.11 -17.18 -3.02
CA ARG A 321 15.49 -16.12 -3.83
C ARG A 321 13.96 -16.14 -3.82
N PHE A 322 13.35 -17.27 -3.49
CA PHE A 322 11.90 -17.48 -3.48
C PHE A 322 11.34 -17.85 -2.11
N SER A 323 12.19 -18.22 -1.14
CA SER A 323 11.75 -18.87 0.10
C SER A 323 10.82 -18.02 0.97
N ILE A 324 10.85 -16.69 0.85
CA ILE A 324 9.99 -15.77 1.61
C ILE A 324 8.72 -15.44 0.82
N PHE A 325 8.72 -15.62 -0.51
CA PHE A 325 7.57 -15.29 -1.36
C PHE A 325 6.25 -15.98 -0.94
N PRO A 326 6.21 -17.27 -0.54
CA PRO A 326 5.01 -17.88 0.02
C PRO A 326 4.49 -17.17 1.28
N GLN A 327 5.39 -16.68 2.15
CA GLN A 327 5.03 -15.92 3.34
C GLN A 327 4.38 -14.59 2.98
N PHE A 328 4.93 -13.87 1.99
CA PHE A 328 4.29 -12.66 1.49
C PHE A 328 2.90 -12.92 0.94
N MET A 329 2.69 -14.00 0.18
CA MET A 329 1.37 -14.35 -0.35
C MET A 329 0.38 -14.74 0.76
N PHE A 330 0.85 -15.43 1.80
CA PHE A 330 0.05 -15.74 2.99
C PHE A 330 -0.44 -14.48 3.71
N HIS A 331 0.42 -13.48 3.90
CA HIS A 331 -0.01 -12.23 4.52
C HIS A 331 -0.85 -11.36 3.57
N LEU A 332 -0.50 -11.31 2.28
CA LEU A 332 -1.25 -10.54 1.28
C LEU A 332 -2.70 -11.00 1.17
N ARG A 333 -2.95 -12.32 1.09
CA ARG A 333 -4.31 -12.88 0.96
C ARG A 333 -5.20 -12.63 2.19
N ARG A 334 -4.61 -12.32 3.35
CA ARG A 334 -5.30 -11.96 4.61
C ARG A 334 -5.31 -10.46 4.88
N SER A 335 -4.60 -9.68 4.08
CA SER A 335 -4.48 -8.24 4.25
C SER A 335 -5.77 -7.51 3.87
N GLN A 336 -5.92 -6.28 4.36
CA GLN A 336 -7.02 -5.37 4.03
C GLN A 336 -7.08 -4.95 2.55
N PHE A 337 -6.07 -5.28 1.75
CA PHE A 337 -6.09 -5.07 0.30
C PHE A 337 -6.97 -6.09 -0.42
N VAL A 338 -7.08 -7.30 0.14
CA VAL A 338 -7.80 -8.45 -0.42
C VAL A 338 -9.04 -8.79 0.41
N GLN A 339 -8.90 -8.95 1.72
CA GLN A 339 -10.01 -9.20 2.63
C GLN A 339 -10.63 -7.88 3.08
N VAL A 340 -11.62 -7.41 2.31
CA VAL A 340 -12.29 -6.13 2.57
C VAL A 340 -13.36 -6.21 3.66
N PHE A 341 -13.63 -7.40 4.20
CA PHE A 341 -14.49 -7.56 5.37
C PHE A 341 -13.95 -6.74 6.56
N ASN A 342 -14.85 -6.14 7.34
CA ASN A 342 -14.54 -5.16 8.40
C ASN A 342 -13.88 -3.86 7.94
N ASN A 343 -13.77 -3.60 6.64
CA ASN A 343 -13.39 -2.31 6.11
C ASN A 343 -14.57 -1.68 5.36
N SER A 344 -14.66 -0.37 5.42
CA SER A 344 -15.57 0.39 4.56
C SER A 344 -14.99 0.56 3.14
N PRO A 345 -15.83 0.81 2.11
CA PRO A 345 -15.36 1.18 0.78
C PRO A 345 -14.32 2.32 0.78
N ASP A 346 -14.49 3.31 1.66
CA ASP A 346 -13.55 4.45 1.77
C ASP A 346 -12.18 4.04 2.32
N GLU A 347 -12.15 3.19 3.35
CA GLU A 347 -10.89 2.68 3.92
C GLU A 347 -10.15 1.81 2.91
N THR A 348 -10.87 0.91 2.22
CA THR A 348 -10.27 0.08 1.16
C THR A 348 -9.69 0.94 0.04
N ALA A 349 -10.42 1.97 -0.42
CA ALA A 349 -9.93 2.91 -1.42
C ALA A 349 -8.68 3.65 -0.92
N TYR A 350 -8.68 4.12 0.33
CA TYR A 350 -7.54 4.77 0.97
C TYR A 350 -6.29 3.87 0.99
N PHE A 351 -6.41 2.64 1.50
CA PHE A 351 -5.28 1.71 1.57
C PHE A 351 -4.69 1.42 0.19
N ARG A 352 -5.55 1.18 -0.81
CA ARG A 352 -5.11 0.86 -2.18
C ARG A 352 -4.44 2.05 -2.89
N MET A 353 -4.93 3.26 -2.69
CA MET A 353 -4.27 4.47 -3.21
C MET A 353 -2.85 4.61 -2.67
N ILE A 354 -2.67 4.35 -1.38
CA ILE A 354 -1.35 4.41 -0.74
C ILE A 354 -0.43 3.29 -1.26
N LEU A 355 -0.92 2.04 -1.36
CA LEU A 355 -0.17 0.91 -1.95
C LEU A 355 0.31 1.21 -3.38
N ASN A 356 -0.52 1.90 -4.18
CA ASN A 356 -0.21 2.26 -5.56
C ASN A 356 0.81 3.40 -5.70
N ARG A 357 1.05 4.17 -4.64
CA ARG A 357 2.02 5.28 -4.62
C ARG A 357 3.36 4.89 -4.01
N GLU A 358 3.37 3.97 -3.04
CA GLU A 358 4.54 3.72 -2.20
C GLU A 358 5.64 2.87 -2.84
N ASN A 359 6.85 2.97 -2.30
CA ASN A 359 7.99 2.16 -2.77
C ASN A 359 7.87 0.67 -2.34
N VAL A 360 8.81 -0.16 -2.80
CA VAL A 360 8.82 -1.60 -2.48
C VAL A 360 8.91 -1.85 -0.98
N GLY A 361 9.85 -1.20 -0.27
CA GLY A 361 10.05 -1.42 1.16
C GLY A 361 8.82 -1.09 1.99
N ASN A 362 8.22 0.09 1.77
CA ASN A 362 6.98 0.49 2.45
C ASN A 362 5.80 -0.43 2.11
N SER A 363 5.70 -0.85 0.85
CA SER A 363 4.64 -1.76 0.40
C SER A 363 4.80 -3.17 1.01
N VAL A 364 6.03 -3.65 1.19
CA VAL A 364 6.30 -4.92 1.89
C VAL A 364 5.82 -4.83 3.34
N VAL A 365 6.10 -3.73 4.05
CA VAL A 365 5.60 -3.51 5.43
C VAL A 365 4.07 -3.46 5.48
N MET A 366 3.40 -2.96 4.45
CA MET A 366 1.93 -3.02 4.36
C MET A 366 1.39 -4.44 4.18
N ILE A 367 2.12 -5.29 3.44
CA ILE A 367 1.73 -6.68 3.16
C ILE A 367 2.03 -7.55 4.37
N GLN A 368 3.26 -7.52 4.85
CA GLN A 368 3.77 -8.25 6.02
C GLN A 368 4.36 -7.23 7.01
N PRO A 369 3.57 -6.82 8.01
CA PRO A 369 4.03 -5.93 9.08
C PRO A 369 5.32 -6.42 9.75
N SER A 370 6.18 -5.49 10.17
CA SER A 370 7.36 -5.82 10.95
C SER A 370 7.04 -5.81 12.44
N LEU A 371 7.71 -6.67 13.20
CA LEU A 371 7.55 -6.79 14.64
C LEU A 371 8.95 -6.79 15.28
N ILE A 372 9.17 -5.91 16.24
CA ILE A 372 10.41 -5.82 17.02
C ILE A 372 10.10 -6.12 18.48
N SER A 373 10.90 -6.98 19.09
CA SER A 373 10.80 -7.35 20.50
C SER A 373 11.87 -6.62 21.33
N TYR A 374 11.46 -6.09 22.48
CA TYR A 374 12.32 -5.44 23.46
C TYR A 374 12.18 -6.19 24.79
N SER A 375 13.31 -6.56 25.40
CA SER A 375 13.35 -7.27 26.66
C SER A 375 14.51 -6.77 27.53
N PHE A 376 14.60 -7.24 28.78
CA PHE A 376 15.76 -6.98 29.63
C PHE A 376 16.98 -7.83 29.26
N HIS A 377 16.77 -8.94 28.54
CA HIS A 377 17.79 -9.94 28.28
C HIS A 377 18.50 -9.75 26.94
N SER A 378 17.85 -9.07 26.00
CA SER A 378 18.34 -8.80 24.65
C SER A 378 18.05 -7.35 24.26
N GLY A 379 18.89 -6.80 23.37
CA GLY A 379 18.57 -5.56 22.68
C GLY A 379 17.37 -5.74 21.72
N PRO A 380 16.91 -4.66 21.07
CA PRO A 380 15.82 -4.73 20.10
C PRO A 380 16.14 -5.75 19.01
N GLU A 381 15.26 -6.74 18.83
CA GLU A 381 15.45 -7.83 17.86
C GLU A 381 14.17 -8.08 17.04
N PRO A 382 14.30 -8.41 15.73
CA PRO A 382 13.16 -8.81 14.92
C PRO A 382 12.46 -10.05 15.50
N ALA A 383 11.15 -9.99 15.65
CA ALA A 383 10.31 -11.10 16.05
C ALA A 383 9.48 -11.60 14.86
N LEU A 384 9.13 -12.88 14.87
CA LEU A 384 8.17 -13.43 13.92
C LEU A 384 6.80 -12.78 14.16
N LEU A 385 6.08 -12.50 13.07
CA LEU A 385 4.72 -11.96 13.13
C LEU A 385 3.72 -13.05 13.52
N ASP A 386 3.86 -13.55 14.73
CA ASP A 386 3.21 -14.74 15.26
C ASP A 386 2.74 -14.51 16.70
N VAL A 387 1.65 -15.17 17.12
CA VAL A 387 1.16 -15.09 18.50
C VAL A 387 2.20 -15.52 19.52
N ALA A 388 3.09 -16.44 19.16
CA ALA A 388 4.20 -16.89 20.01
C ALA A 388 5.21 -15.78 20.35
N ALA A 389 5.18 -14.65 19.64
CA ALA A 389 6.02 -13.49 19.98
C ALA A 389 5.54 -12.75 21.24
N ILE A 390 4.28 -12.94 21.65
CA ILE A 390 3.73 -12.30 22.84
C ILE A 390 4.24 -12.99 24.10
N ALA A 391 4.84 -12.20 25.00
CA ALA A 391 5.24 -12.64 26.33
C ALA A 391 4.96 -11.54 27.36
N ALA A 392 4.75 -11.93 28.62
CA ALA A 392 4.41 -11.02 29.71
C ALA A 392 5.51 -10.00 30.04
N ASP A 393 6.77 -10.38 29.82
CA ASP A 393 8.00 -9.65 30.16
C ASP A 393 8.62 -8.90 28.97
N ARG A 394 7.91 -8.80 27.83
CA ARG A 394 8.40 -8.14 26.61
C ARG A 394 7.56 -6.93 26.23
N ILE A 395 8.17 -6.00 25.51
CA ILE A 395 7.46 -4.95 24.75
C ILE A 395 7.61 -5.28 23.27
N LEU A 396 6.54 -5.14 22.51
CA LEU A 396 6.54 -5.32 21.06
C LEU A 396 6.26 -3.99 20.36
N LEU A 397 7.03 -3.68 19.33
CA LEU A 397 6.76 -2.61 18.37
C LEU A 397 6.33 -3.24 17.05
N LEU A 398 5.05 -3.12 16.72
CA LEU A 398 4.51 -3.51 15.42
C LEU A 398 4.46 -2.29 14.51
N ASP A 399 5.00 -2.42 13.31
CA ASP A 399 4.81 -1.46 12.23
C ASP A 399 4.04 -2.12 11.07
N SER A 400 2.81 -1.66 10.87
CA SER A 400 1.92 -2.11 9.79
C SER A 400 1.72 -1.06 8.68
N TYR A 401 2.68 -0.15 8.55
CA TYR A 401 2.64 1.05 7.72
C TYR A 401 1.62 2.08 8.20
N PHE A 402 0.32 1.75 8.22
CA PHE A 402 -0.78 2.65 8.56
C PHE A 402 -0.94 2.87 10.07
N THR A 403 -0.57 1.86 10.86
CA THR A 403 -0.64 1.88 12.32
C THR A 403 0.67 1.36 12.90
N ILE A 404 1.20 2.06 13.90
CA ILE A 404 2.31 1.62 14.73
C ILE A 404 1.74 1.28 16.10
N VAL A 405 2.05 0.09 16.61
CA VAL A 405 1.56 -0.38 17.90
C VAL A 405 2.74 -0.62 18.83
N ILE A 406 2.74 0.06 19.99
CA ILE A 406 3.59 -0.28 21.13
C ILE A 406 2.75 -1.11 22.09
N PHE A 407 3.06 -2.38 22.20
CA PHE A 407 2.36 -3.35 23.03
C PHE A 407 3.21 -3.75 24.23
N HIS A 408 2.66 -3.61 25.44
CA HIS A 408 3.33 -4.00 26.67
C HIS A 408 2.78 -5.34 27.18
N GLY A 409 3.66 -6.33 27.39
CA GLY A 409 3.31 -7.55 28.10
C GLY A 409 2.77 -7.27 29.51
N SER A 410 1.99 -8.20 30.04
CA SER A 410 1.27 -8.02 31.32
C SER A 410 2.20 -7.67 32.50
N THR A 411 3.37 -8.28 32.63
CA THR A 411 4.36 -7.96 33.67
C THR A 411 4.94 -6.56 33.48
N ILE A 412 5.31 -6.20 32.26
CA ILE A 412 5.81 -4.85 31.94
C ILE A 412 4.76 -3.79 32.26
N ALA A 413 3.51 -4.02 31.88
CA ALA A 413 2.40 -3.12 32.15
C ALA A 413 2.18 -2.95 33.67
N GLN A 414 2.26 -4.04 34.44
CA GLN A 414 2.16 -3.99 35.91
C GLN A 414 3.28 -3.14 36.52
N TRP A 415 4.54 -3.34 36.13
CA TRP A 415 5.68 -2.55 36.62
C TRP A 415 5.60 -1.07 36.21
N ARG A 416 5.14 -0.80 34.98
CA ARG A 416 4.91 0.58 34.51
C ARG A 416 3.84 1.26 35.36
N ASN A 417 2.72 0.59 35.63
CA ASN A 417 1.61 1.13 36.41
C ASN A 417 1.97 1.29 37.90
N ALA A 418 2.86 0.45 38.44
CA ALA A 418 3.43 0.60 39.78
C ALA A 418 4.43 1.77 39.89
N GLY A 419 4.81 2.39 38.77
CA GLY A 419 5.67 3.57 38.76
C GLY A 419 7.16 3.27 38.92
N TYR A 420 7.59 2.02 38.76
CA TYR A 420 8.99 1.62 38.97
C TYR A 420 9.98 2.39 38.08
N HIS A 421 9.60 2.74 36.87
CA HIS A 421 10.42 3.54 35.95
C HIS A 421 10.76 4.96 36.45
N ASN A 422 10.09 5.46 37.50
CA ASN A 422 10.39 6.74 38.12
C ASN A 422 11.40 6.63 39.28
N LEU A 423 11.74 5.41 39.70
CA LEU A 423 12.68 5.16 40.78
C LEU A 423 14.13 5.18 40.23
N PRO A 424 15.08 5.88 40.88
CA PRO A 424 16.47 5.96 40.42
C PRO A 424 17.15 4.59 40.24
N GLU A 425 16.77 3.60 41.06
CA GLU A 425 17.26 2.22 41.01
C GLU A 425 16.75 1.39 39.81
N HIS A 426 15.79 1.91 39.05
CA HIS A 426 15.17 1.24 37.91
C HIS A 426 15.31 2.04 36.61
N GLU A 427 16.41 2.77 36.44
CA GLU A 427 16.71 3.52 35.21
C GLU A 427 16.67 2.64 33.96
N VAL A 428 17.17 1.39 34.04
CA VAL A 428 17.13 0.43 32.93
C VAL A 428 15.69 0.14 32.47
N PHE A 429 14.73 0.10 33.39
CA PHE A 429 13.33 -0.10 33.04
C PHE A 429 12.74 1.14 32.35
N ALA A 430 13.14 2.35 32.77
CA ALA A 430 12.77 3.58 32.07
C ALA A 430 13.31 3.59 30.64
N GLN A 431 14.56 3.17 30.43
CA GLN A 431 15.16 3.03 29.10
C GLN A 431 14.44 1.99 28.25
N LEU A 432 14.07 0.83 28.82
CA LEU A 432 13.29 -0.21 28.13
C LEU A 432 11.93 0.31 27.63
N LEU A 433 11.24 1.13 28.43
CA LEU A 433 9.96 1.75 28.04
C LEU A 433 10.12 2.85 26.97
N GLN A 434 11.29 3.50 26.93
CA GLN A 434 11.56 4.61 26.02
C GLN A 434 12.03 4.14 24.63
N ALA A 435 12.85 3.09 24.56
CA ALA A 435 13.38 2.57 23.30
C ALA A 435 12.33 2.35 22.18
N PRO A 436 11.21 1.62 22.41
CA PRO A 436 10.20 1.44 21.35
C PRO A 436 9.48 2.74 20.96
N ARG A 437 9.46 3.77 21.82
CA ARG A 437 8.91 5.09 21.48
C ARG A 437 9.85 5.87 20.58
N ASP A 438 11.15 5.82 20.84
CA ASP A 438 12.17 6.49 20.02
C ASP A 438 12.20 5.89 18.60
N ASP A 439 12.10 4.56 18.51
CA ASP A 439 11.99 3.84 17.23
C ASP A 439 10.68 4.18 16.51
N ALA A 440 9.54 4.17 17.22
CA ALA A 440 8.24 4.58 16.66
C ALA A 440 8.28 6.02 16.13
N ASP A 441 8.86 6.96 16.88
CA ASP A 441 8.98 8.36 16.47
C ASP A 441 9.87 8.53 15.24
N SER A 442 10.92 7.70 15.10
CA SER A 442 11.78 7.69 13.92
C SER A 442 11.01 7.24 12.68
N ILE A 443 10.22 6.16 12.79
CA ILE A 443 9.35 5.69 11.70
C ILE A 443 8.30 6.76 11.34
N ILE A 444 7.67 7.39 12.33
CA ILE A 444 6.65 8.44 12.14
C ILE A 444 7.22 9.68 11.42
N LYS A 445 8.48 10.02 11.66
CA LYS A 445 9.13 11.19 11.02
C LYS A 445 9.30 11.01 9.51
N GLU A 446 9.60 9.80 9.07
CA GLU A 446 9.87 9.49 7.67
C GLU A 446 8.61 9.20 6.85
N ARG A 447 7.54 8.75 7.49
CA ARG A 447 6.35 8.25 6.80
C ARG A 447 5.35 9.36 6.44
N PHE A 448 4.78 9.24 5.25
CA PHE A 448 3.59 9.98 4.84
C PHE A 448 2.55 9.04 4.22
N PRO A 449 1.26 9.14 4.61
CA PRO A 449 0.74 9.95 5.70
C PRO A 449 1.26 9.47 7.06
N VAL A 450 1.17 10.35 8.06
CA VAL A 450 1.59 10.04 9.43
C VAL A 450 0.73 8.87 9.95
N PRO A 451 1.34 7.77 10.41
CA PRO A 451 0.59 6.61 10.87
C PRO A 451 -0.10 6.86 12.21
N ARG A 452 -1.12 6.06 12.51
CA ARG A 452 -1.74 6.05 13.84
C ARG A 452 -0.80 5.38 14.82
N LEU A 453 -0.39 6.09 15.87
CA LEU A 453 0.31 5.49 17.01
C LEU A 453 -0.72 4.95 18.00
N VAL A 454 -0.61 3.66 18.35
CA VAL A 454 -1.42 2.99 19.36
C VAL A 454 -0.49 2.47 20.44
N THR A 455 -0.76 2.83 21.69
CA THR A 455 -0.08 2.23 22.84
C THR A 455 -1.09 1.41 23.63
N CYS A 456 -0.77 0.16 23.90
CA CYS A 456 -1.67 -0.76 24.57
C CYS A 456 -0.92 -1.77 25.44
N ASP A 457 -1.68 -2.44 26.29
CA ASP A 457 -1.21 -3.48 27.18
C ASP A 457 -1.87 -4.81 26.81
N GLN A 458 -1.24 -5.92 27.19
CA GLN A 458 -1.80 -7.25 27.08
C GLN A 458 -3.19 -7.32 27.73
N HIS A 459 -4.15 -7.93 27.02
CA HIS A 459 -5.58 -7.99 27.37
C HIS A 459 -6.35 -6.64 27.32
N GLY A 460 -5.71 -5.54 26.91
CA GLY A 460 -6.39 -4.27 26.64
C GLY A 460 -7.17 -4.29 25.31
N SER A 461 -8.24 -3.50 25.21
CA SER A 461 -9.10 -3.46 24.01
C SER A 461 -8.37 -3.05 22.73
N GLN A 462 -7.34 -2.19 22.84
CA GLN A 462 -6.53 -1.74 21.72
C GLN A 462 -5.47 -2.78 21.28
N ALA A 463 -5.22 -3.84 22.07
CA ALA A 463 -4.32 -4.92 21.68
C ALA A 463 -4.80 -5.66 20.42
N ARG A 464 -6.08 -5.55 20.07
CA ARG A 464 -6.64 -6.08 18.82
C ARG A 464 -5.92 -5.58 17.55
N PHE A 465 -5.32 -4.39 17.59
CA PHE A 465 -4.53 -3.87 16.47
C PHE A 465 -3.26 -4.69 16.21
N LEU A 466 -2.68 -5.28 17.26
CA LEU A 466 -1.60 -6.25 17.15
C LEU A 466 -2.14 -7.63 16.75
N LEU A 467 -3.09 -8.15 17.52
CA LEU A 467 -3.58 -9.54 17.36
C LEU A 467 -4.14 -9.82 15.96
N ALA A 468 -4.82 -8.84 15.35
CA ALA A 468 -5.37 -8.99 14.00
C ALA A 468 -4.31 -9.12 12.89
N LYS A 469 -3.02 -8.88 13.19
CA LYS A 469 -1.91 -8.98 12.23
C LYS A 469 -1.05 -10.23 12.43
N LEU A 470 -1.17 -10.91 13.57
CA LEU A 470 -0.33 -12.06 13.90
C LEU A 470 -0.80 -13.35 13.20
N ASN A 471 0.16 -14.24 12.93
CA ASN A 471 -0.12 -15.62 12.55
C ASN A 471 -0.78 -16.37 13.73
N PRO A 472 -1.95 -16.99 13.53
CA PRO A 472 -2.64 -17.76 14.57
C PRO A 472 -2.04 -19.18 14.69
N SER A 473 -0.77 -19.29 15.08
CA SER A 473 -0.12 -20.59 15.31
C SER A 473 -0.68 -21.34 16.54
N ALA A 474 -1.26 -20.59 17.49
CA ALA A 474 -2.04 -21.10 18.61
C ALA A 474 -3.47 -20.53 18.57
N THR A 475 -4.46 -21.41 18.44
CA THR A 475 -5.89 -21.08 18.42
C THR A 475 -6.64 -21.83 19.52
N TYR A 476 -7.92 -21.50 19.71
CA TYR A 476 -8.78 -22.18 20.69
C TYR A 476 -9.02 -23.67 20.36
N ASN A 477 -8.73 -24.09 19.13
CA ASN A 477 -8.82 -25.48 18.67
C ASN A 477 -7.50 -26.25 18.82
N SER A 478 -6.42 -25.61 19.29
CA SER A 478 -5.12 -26.27 19.47
C SER A 478 -5.15 -27.20 20.70
N ASP A 479 -4.77 -28.48 20.51
CA ASP A 479 -4.84 -29.53 21.55
C ASP A 479 -3.97 -29.28 22.80
N ALA A 480 -3.07 -28.28 22.78
CA ALA A 480 -2.26 -27.88 23.92
C ALA A 480 -1.90 -26.39 23.87
N PRO A 481 -2.62 -25.49 24.57
CA PRO A 481 -2.19 -24.11 24.73
C PRO A 481 -0.89 -24.06 25.55
N VAL A 482 0.11 -23.34 25.05
CA VAL A 482 1.39 -23.15 25.77
C VAL A 482 1.11 -22.42 27.09
N PRO A 483 1.58 -22.91 28.25
CA PRO A 483 1.35 -22.24 29.53
C PRO A 483 1.90 -20.80 29.51
N GLY A 484 1.01 -19.81 29.63
CA GLY A 484 1.37 -18.38 29.58
C GLY A 484 1.46 -17.77 28.17
N GLY A 485 1.17 -18.53 27.11
CA GLY A 485 1.06 -18.02 25.75
C GLY A 485 -0.33 -17.43 25.46
N ASP A 486 -0.39 -16.42 24.60
CA ASP A 486 -1.67 -15.89 24.10
C ASP A 486 -2.27 -16.80 23.02
N ILE A 487 -3.59 -16.74 22.87
CA ILE A 487 -4.36 -17.50 21.88
C ILE A 487 -5.14 -16.53 21.00
N ILE A 488 -5.11 -16.74 19.68
CA ILE A 488 -5.94 -15.95 18.76
C ILE A 488 -7.25 -16.68 18.48
N PHE A 489 -8.36 -15.99 18.71
CA PHE A 489 -9.70 -16.48 18.40
C PHE A 489 -10.06 -16.19 16.94
N THR A 490 -9.70 -17.11 16.04
CA THR A 490 -9.98 -17.01 14.61
C THR A 490 -10.11 -18.40 13.98
N ASP A 491 -10.88 -18.50 12.89
CA ASP A 491 -10.94 -19.67 12.00
C ASP A 491 -9.89 -19.59 10.87
N ASP A 492 -9.09 -18.52 10.84
CA ASP A 492 -8.00 -18.37 9.87
C ASP A 492 -6.97 -19.49 10.02
N VAL A 493 -6.51 -19.98 8.86
CA VAL A 493 -5.46 -20.99 8.75
C VAL A 493 -4.10 -20.40 9.14
N SER A 494 -3.30 -21.15 9.92
CA SER A 494 -1.93 -20.75 10.26
C SER A 494 -0.99 -20.84 9.04
N PHE A 495 0.16 -20.17 9.12
CA PHE A 495 1.16 -20.20 8.06
C PHE A 495 1.69 -21.61 7.80
N GLU A 496 1.86 -22.43 8.84
CA GLU A 496 2.33 -23.81 8.73
C GLU A 496 1.34 -24.66 7.91
N VAL A 497 0.05 -24.58 8.24
CA VAL A 497 -0.98 -25.34 7.51
C VAL A 497 -1.11 -24.84 6.06
N PHE A 498 -0.99 -23.53 5.83
CA PHE A 498 -0.93 -22.96 4.49
C PHE A 498 0.25 -23.51 3.68
N LEU A 499 1.43 -23.58 4.28
CA LEU A 499 2.64 -24.09 3.63
C LEU A 499 2.54 -25.59 3.32
N ASP A 500 2.01 -26.39 4.24
CA ASP A 500 1.77 -27.83 4.03
C ASP A 500 0.83 -28.06 2.83
N HIS A 501 -0.23 -27.26 2.72
CA HIS A 501 -1.16 -27.33 1.58
C HIS A 501 -0.48 -26.90 0.28
N LEU A 502 0.30 -25.82 0.30
CA LEU A 502 1.06 -25.37 -0.86
C LEU A 502 2.04 -26.44 -1.34
N GLN A 503 2.79 -27.06 -0.44
CA GLN A 503 3.73 -28.14 -0.77
C GLN A 503 3.01 -29.32 -1.42
N ARG A 504 1.89 -29.77 -0.84
CA ARG A 504 1.10 -30.88 -1.41
C ARG A 504 0.59 -30.60 -2.82
N LEU A 505 0.19 -29.36 -3.10
CA LEU A 505 -0.31 -28.96 -4.42
C LEU A 505 0.82 -28.70 -5.42
N ALA A 506 1.97 -28.20 -4.97
CA ALA A 506 3.10 -27.88 -5.83
C ALA A 506 3.78 -29.14 -6.40
N VAL A 507 3.78 -30.25 -5.66
CA VAL A 507 4.43 -31.52 -6.04
C VAL A 507 3.56 -32.51 -6.81
N GLN A 508 2.28 -32.16 -7.03
CA GLN A 508 1.36 -32.90 -7.91
C GLN A 508 1.73 -32.64 -9.38
#